data_AF-A0A919SCU2-F1
#
_entry.id   AF-A0A919SCU2-F1
#
_cell.length_a   1.000
_cell.length_b   1.000
_cell.length_c   1.000
_cell.angle_alpha   90.00
_cell.angle_beta   90.00
_cell.angle_gamma   90.00
#
_symmetry.space_group_name_H-M   'P 1'
#
loop_
_entity.id
_entity.type
_entity.pdbx_description
1 polymer ?
#
loop_
_entity_poly.entity_id
_entity_poly.type
_entity_poly.pdbx_seq_one_letter_code
_entity_poly.pdbx_strand_id
1 'polypeptide(L)'
;MTGDAVVREVGRPKVFWWQVLRVAFVLGWVAWAALTWWVSPREGTLDDARADLTAGRVTTYEWGRGWSDATGLFSPGRPQLESADTDGPVFLWNTGDGRQHYITVPGGVPADVVDPAAQPRSVTPEGESLAAALRVFHAHDGPEAWPVGTLISGLSLAGVILFLWALVSASAPPAGGTRWFWFWLVGTAPLGLGLLWWLTRERPWSSRAPVREKRFKWWAGIGFGFLATLVLSLVLWGLHSLLGDALVPRVS
;
A
#
# COMPACT_ATOMS: atom_id res chain seq x y z
N MET A 1 26.95 -24.34 -61.52
CA MET A 1 27.36 -23.66 -60.27
C MET A 1 26.21 -22.76 -59.84
N THR A 2 25.28 -23.31 -59.07
CA THR A 2 24.13 -22.61 -58.49
C THR A 2 24.42 -22.42 -57.01
N GLY A 3 24.69 -21.16 -56.63
CA GLY A 3 24.98 -20.78 -55.25
C GLY A 3 23.68 -20.59 -54.48
N ASP A 4 23.25 -21.63 -53.78
CA ASP A 4 22.20 -21.53 -52.77
C ASP A 4 22.75 -20.77 -51.56
N ALA A 5 22.54 -19.46 -51.56
CA ALA A 5 22.75 -18.61 -50.40
C ALA A 5 21.70 -18.98 -49.34
N VAL A 6 22.07 -19.90 -48.45
CA VAL A 6 21.36 -20.17 -47.19
C VAL A 6 21.47 -18.91 -46.34
N VAL A 7 20.53 -17.98 -46.51
CA VAL A 7 20.30 -16.88 -45.58
C VAL A 7 19.78 -17.50 -44.29
N ARG A 8 20.71 -17.84 -43.38
CA ARG A 8 20.38 -18.04 -41.97
C ARG A 8 19.83 -16.70 -41.47
N GLU A 9 18.52 -16.57 -41.47
CA GLU A 9 17.86 -15.59 -40.62
C GLU A 9 18.33 -15.87 -39.19
N VAL A 10 19.30 -15.09 -38.73
CA VAL A 10 19.71 -15.04 -37.33
C VAL A 10 18.49 -14.49 -36.59
N GLY A 11 17.63 -15.42 -36.15
CA GLY A 11 16.38 -15.12 -35.48
C GLY A 11 16.67 -14.19 -34.32
N ARG A 12 16.29 -12.92 -34.46
CA ARG A 12 16.38 -11.95 -33.37
C ARG A 12 15.64 -12.55 -32.18
N PRO A 13 16.26 -12.64 -30.99
CA PRO A 13 15.60 -13.15 -29.79
C PRO A 13 14.56 -12.14 -29.32
N LYS A 14 13.40 -12.07 -30.00
CA LYS A 14 12.25 -11.22 -29.66
C LYS A 14 11.58 -11.63 -28.33
N VAL A 15 12.04 -12.71 -27.71
CA VAL A 15 11.45 -13.31 -26.51
C VAL A 15 12.03 -12.72 -25.22
N PHE A 16 13.24 -12.14 -25.25
CA PHE A 16 13.95 -11.75 -24.01
C PHE A 16 13.34 -10.53 -23.30
N TRP A 17 12.95 -9.49 -24.06
CA TRP A 17 12.47 -8.23 -23.46
C TRP A 17 11.19 -8.41 -22.63
N TRP A 18 10.25 -9.26 -23.07
CA TRP A 18 9.00 -9.50 -22.33
C TRP A 18 9.22 -10.23 -21.01
N GLN A 19 10.21 -11.13 -20.97
CA GLN A 19 10.59 -11.78 -19.72
C GLN A 19 11.23 -10.77 -18.76
N VAL A 20 12.09 -9.87 -19.26
CA VAL A 20 12.64 -8.77 -18.46
C VAL A 20 11.53 -7.89 -17.90
N LEU A 21 10.54 -7.50 -18.73
CA LEU A 21 9.42 -6.69 -18.26
C LEU A 21 8.63 -7.39 -17.14
N ARG A 22 8.35 -8.69 -17.25
CA ARG A 22 7.65 -9.45 -16.21
C ARG A 22 8.45 -9.52 -14.91
N VAL A 23 9.77 -9.76 -15.00
CA VAL A 23 10.65 -9.77 -13.82
C VAL A 23 10.72 -8.39 -13.19
N ALA A 24 10.92 -7.34 -13.98
CA ALA A 24 10.92 -5.96 -13.51
C ALA A 24 9.60 -5.60 -12.81
N PHE A 25 8.48 -6.10 -13.33
CA PHE A 25 7.17 -5.87 -12.73
C PHE A 25 6.98 -6.59 -11.38
N VAL A 26 7.43 -7.84 -11.27
CA VAL A 26 7.43 -8.57 -9.99
C VAL A 26 8.35 -7.90 -8.98
N LEU A 27 9.56 -7.51 -9.39
CA LEU A 27 10.49 -6.77 -8.53
C LEU A 27 9.91 -5.43 -8.10
N GLY A 28 9.25 -4.70 -9.01
CA GLY A 28 8.54 -3.46 -8.72
C GLY A 28 7.42 -3.67 -7.71
N TRP A 29 6.65 -4.75 -7.83
CA TRP A 29 5.63 -5.13 -6.84
C TRP A 29 6.25 -5.46 -5.47
N VAL A 30 7.35 -6.21 -5.41
CA VAL A 30 8.04 -6.54 -4.15
C VAL A 30 8.58 -5.27 -3.49
N ALA A 31 9.22 -4.39 -4.25
CA ALA A 31 9.72 -3.11 -3.76
C ALA A 31 8.57 -2.24 -3.24
N TRP A 32 7.47 -2.16 -3.99
CA TRP A 32 6.27 -1.44 -3.58
C TRP A 32 5.67 -2.00 -2.28
N ALA A 33 5.56 -3.33 -2.15
CA ALA A 33 5.02 -3.97 -0.95
C ALA A 33 5.94 -3.74 0.27
N ALA A 34 7.24 -3.87 0.09
CA ALA A 34 8.23 -3.63 1.15
C ALA A 34 8.24 -2.15 1.60
N LEU A 35 8.14 -1.21 0.65
CA LEU A 35 8.04 0.22 0.96
C LEU A 35 6.73 0.54 1.68
N THR A 36 5.60 -0.01 1.23
CA THR A 36 4.29 0.18 1.87
C THR A 36 4.30 -0.36 3.30
N TRP A 37 4.90 -1.53 3.51
CA TRP A 37 5.09 -2.11 4.84
C TRP A 37 6.01 -1.23 5.72
N TRP A 38 7.10 -0.72 5.16
CA TRP A 38 8.05 0.13 5.88
C TRP A 38 7.40 1.41 6.41
N VAL A 39 6.59 2.07 5.58
CA VAL A 39 5.93 3.34 5.94
C VAL A 39 4.57 3.16 6.60
N SER A 40 4.12 1.92 6.83
CA SER A 40 2.85 1.66 7.49
C SER A 40 2.86 2.31 8.89
N PRO A 41 1.84 3.10 9.27
CA PRO A 41 1.71 3.62 10.62
C PRO A 41 1.79 2.51 11.66
N ARG A 42 2.61 2.73 12.70
CA ARG A 42 2.77 1.80 13.82
C ARG A 42 2.25 2.44 15.09
N GLU A 43 1.46 1.69 15.84
CA GLU A 43 1.06 2.12 17.18
C GLU A 43 2.31 2.18 18.06
N GLY A 44 2.49 3.29 18.76
CA GLY A 44 3.57 3.57 19.69
C GLY A 44 3.05 4.06 21.03
N THR A 45 3.95 4.21 21.99
CA THR A 45 3.63 4.72 23.33
C THR A 45 3.97 6.20 23.45
N LEU A 46 3.46 6.83 24.52
CA LEU A 46 3.72 8.24 24.79
C LEU A 46 5.20 8.47 25.08
N ASP A 47 5.84 7.48 25.71
CA ASP A 47 7.26 7.50 25.99
C ASP A 47 8.09 7.35 24.72
N ASP A 48 7.64 6.58 23.72
CA ASP A 48 8.28 6.51 22.40
C ASP A 48 8.25 7.87 21.71
N ALA A 49 7.09 8.53 21.69
CA ALA A 49 6.95 9.87 21.12
C ALA A 49 7.88 10.88 21.80
N ARG A 50 7.95 10.87 23.13
CA ARG A 50 8.87 11.72 23.90
C ARG A 50 10.33 11.38 23.63
N ALA A 51 10.68 10.09 23.53
CA ALA A 51 12.02 9.64 23.24
C ALA A 51 12.47 10.07 21.82
N ASP A 52 11.57 9.99 20.84
CA ASP A 52 11.82 10.46 19.47
C ASP A 52 11.95 11.98 19.40
N LEU A 53 11.10 12.72 20.12
CA LEU A 53 11.15 14.18 20.19
C LEU A 53 12.45 14.66 20.84
N THR A 54 12.82 14.09 21.99
CA THR A 54 14.04 14.45 22.72
C THR A 54 15.30 14.07 21.95
N ALA A 55 15.27 12.98 21.18
CA ALA A 55 16.37 12.59 20.30
C ALA A 55 16.42 13.37 18.98
N GLY A 56 15.47 14.28 18.73
CA GLY A 56 15.39 15.03 17.47
C GLY A 56 15.13 14.15 16.24
N ARG A 57 14.49 12.98 16.42
CA ARG A 57 14.13 12.07 15.33
C ARG A 57 12.84 12.47 14.63
N VAL A 58 11.96 13.21 15.30
CA VAL A 58 10.69 13.68 14.72
C VAL A 58 10.95 14.73 13.65
N THR A 59 10.43 14.48 12.44
CA THR A 59 10.53 15.40 11.30
C THR A 59 9.25 16.20 11.11
N THR A 60 8.10 15.52 11.19
CA THR A 60 6.78 16.13 11.12
C THR A 60 5.85 15.46 12.11
N TYR A 61 4.83 16.17 12.56
CA TYR A 61 3.77 15.61 13.39
C TYR A 61 2.42 16.19 12.99
N GLU A 62 1.36 15.47 13.32
CA GLU A 62 -0.02 15.86 13.06
C GLU A 62 -0.91 15.33 14.19
N TRP A 63 -1.88 16.15 14.61
CA TRP A 63 -2.96 15.73 15.48
C TRP A 63 -4.19 15.42 14.65
N GLY A 64 -4.88 14.33 14.99
CA GLY A 64 -6.05 13.88 14.28
C GLY A 64 -7.19 13.43 15.18
N ARG A 65 -8.39 13.43 14.60
CA ARG A 65 -9.64 13.00 15.23
C ARG A 65 -9.79 11.49 15.22
N GLY A 66 -9.20 10.85 14.21
CA GLY A 66 -9.30 9.43 13.96
C GLY A 66 -8.70 9.09 12.61
N TRP A 67 -8.82 7.82 12.25
CA TRP A 67 -8.40 7.32 10.94
C TRP A 67 -9.60 7.26 10.01
N SER A 68 -9.44 7.80 8.80
CA SER A 68 -10.38 7.61 7.70
C SER A 68 -9.87 6.53 6.76
N ASP A 69 -10.74 5.57 6.47
CA ASP A 69 -10.52 4.57 5.44
C ASP A 69 -10.84 5.17 4.07
N ALA A 70 -9.89 5.94 3.52
CA ALA A 70 -9.96 6.35 2.12
C ALA A 70 -9.68 5.15 1.21
N THR A 71 -10.67 4.27 1.04
CA THR A 71 -10.54 3.07 0.20
C THR A 71 -10.88 3.39 -1.25
N GLY A 72 -9.93 3.13 -2.16
CA GLY A 72 -10.14 3.16 -3.60
C GLY A 72 -9.87 1.79 -4.22
N LEU A 73 -10.58 1.42 -5.29
CA LEU A 73 -10.45 0.11 -5.96
C LEU A 73 -9.01 -0.21 -6.43
N PHE A 74 -8.17 0.82 -6.64
CA PHE A 74 -6.78 0.67 -7.11
C PHE A 74 -5.77 1.42 -6.24
N SER A 75 -6.22 1.98 -5.13
CA SER A 75 -5.36 2.60 -4.16
C SER A 75 -5.63 1.88 -2.85
N PRO A 76 -4.77 0.95 -2.41
CA PRO A 76 -4.87 0.45 -1.05
C PRO A 76 -4.78 1.70 -0.18
N GLY A 77 -5.91 2.07 0.41
CA GLY A 77 -6.05 3.31 1.15
C GLY A 77 -4.96 3.34 2.19
N ARG A 78 -4.11 4.35 2.15
CA ARG A 78 -3.39 4.68 3.37
C ARG A 78 -4.46 5.18 4.31
N PRO A 79 -4.55 4.65 5.53
CA PRO A 79 -5.34 5.29 6.57
C PRO A 79 -4.92 6.77 6.57
N GLN A 80 -5.86 7.65 6.24
CA GLN A 80 -5.60 9.08 6.28
C GLN A 80 -6.04 9.55 7.65
N LEU A 81 -5.12 10.18 8.36
CA LEU A 81 -5.47 10.81 9.60
C LEU A 81 -6.41 11.98 9.29
N GLU A 82 -7.60 11.97 9.90
CA GLU A 82 -8.50 13.10 9.80
C GLU A 82 -7.94 14.24 10.66
N SER A 83 -7.32 15.21 9.99
CA SER A 83 -6.66 16.34 10.65
C SER A 83 -7.58 17.03 11.66
N ALA A 84 -7.04 17.37 12.82
CA ALA A 84 -7.69 18.16 13.84
C ALA A 84 -7.04 19.54 13.91
N ASP A 85 -7.85 20.60 13.96
CA ASP A 85 -7.36 21.99 14.17
C ASP A 85 -6.72 22.19 15.57
N THR A 86 -6.82 21.20 16.45
CA THR A 86 -6.42 21.23 17.86
C THR A 86 -5.85 19.87 18.28
N ASP A 87 -5.35 19.77 19.51
CA ASP A 87 -4.80 18.52 20.08
C ASP A 87 -5.88 17.41 20.12
N GLY A 88 -5.94 16.61 19.05
CA GLY A 88 -6.90 15.54 18.85
C GLY A 88 -6.59 14.27 19.65
N PRO A 89 -7.50 13.27 19.66
CA PRO A 89 -7.26 11.99 20.33
C PRO A 89 -6.13 11.17 19.71
N VAL A 90 -5.75 11.41 18.45
CA VAL A 90 -4.67 10.66 17.78
C VAL A 90 -3.51 11.60 17.50
N PHE A 91 -2.32 11.24 17.99
CA PHE A 91 -1.07 11.92 17.67
C PHE A 91 -0.26 11.07 16.70
N LEU A 92 0.00 11.58 15.50
CA LEU A 92 0.83 10.96 14.47
C LEU A 92 2.15 11.72 14.37
N TRP A 93 3.26 11.00 14.33
CA TRP A 93 4.57 11.59 14.04
C TRP A 93 5.35 10.76 13.04
N ASN A 94 6.14 11.46 12.23
CA ASN A 94 7.08 10.85 11.30
C ASN A 94 8.49 11.02 11.83
N THR A 95 9.32 10.02 11.60
CA THR A 95 10.74 10.06 11.96
C THR A 95 11.62 10.25 10.73
N GLY A 96 12.89 10.62 10.94
CA GLY A 96 13.85 10.86 9.84
C GLY A 96 14.13 9.67 8.92
N ASP A 97 13.79 8.44 9.32
CA ASP A 97 13.92 7.24 8.49
C ASP A 97 12.66 6.95 7.63
N GLY A 98 11.66 7.84 7.68
CA GLY A 98 10.42 7.75 6.93
C GLY A 98 9.37 6.83 7.56
N ARG A 99 9.58 6.33 8.78
CA ARG A 99 8.55 5.59 9.52
C ARG A 99 7.51 6.52 10.13
N GLN A 100 6.27 6.07 10.11
CA GLN A 100 5.14 6.75 10.72
C GLN A 100 4.74 6.01 12.00
N HIS A 101 4.56 6.76 13.07
CA HIS A 101 4.16 6.25 14.38
C HIS A 101 2.94 7.02 14.85
N TYR A 102 2.01 6.35 15.52
CA TYR A 102 0.85 7.00 16.10
C TYR A 102 0.57 6.51 17.50
N ILE A 103 -0.09 7.36 18.28
CA ILE A 103 -0.65 6.98 19.57
C ILE A 103 -2.06 7.55 19.69
N THR A 104 -2.97 6.75 20.22
CA THR A 104 -4.26 7.23 20.70
C THR A 104 -4.08 7.70 22.14
N VAL A 105 -4.11 9.01 22.36
CA VAL A 105 -3.92 9.62 23.68
C VAL A 105 -5.16 9.32 24.53
N PRO A 106 -5.02 8.64 25.69
CA PRO A 106 -6.14 8.38 26.57
C PRO A 106 -6.88 9.66 26.93
N GLY A 107 -8.21 9.61 26.92
CA GLY A 107 -9.06 10.75 27.30
C GLY A 107 -9.22 11.82 26.22
N GLY A 108 -8.63 11.67 25.04
CA GLY A 108 -8.97 12.53 23.90
C GLY A 108 -10.46 12.40 23.57
N VAL A 109 -11.19 13.51 23.58
CA VAL A 109 -12.60 13.52 23.21
C VAL A 109 -12.67 13.46 21.68
N PRO A 110 -13.39 12.49 21.10
CA PRO A 110 -13.68 12.49 19.67
C PRO A 110 -14.33 13.83 19.29
N ALA A 111 -13.79 14.50 18.28
CA ALA A 111 -14.21 15.88 17.97
C ALA A 111 -15.66 16.00 17.49
N ASP A 112 -16.31 14.89 17.13
CA ASP A 112 -17.74 14.79 16.84
C ASP A 112 -18.63 14.92 18.10
N VAL A 113 -18.05 14.71 19.29
CA VAL A 113 -18.72 14.89 20.59
C VAL A 113 -18.48 16.29 21.15
N VAL A 114 -17.45 17.00 20.66
CA VAL A 114 -17.10 18.35 21.12
C VAL A 114 -17.96 19.37 20.36
N ASP A 115 -18.70 20.19 21.12
CA ASP A 115 -19.36 21.39 20.59
C ASP A 115 -18.33 22.20 19.77
N PRO A 116 -18.57 22.53 18.49
CA PRO A 116 -17.62 23.31 17.68
C PRO A 116 -17.25 24.67 18.30
N ALA A 117 -18.01 25.15 19.29
CA ALA A 117 -17.67 26.34 20.09
C ALA A 117 -16.74 26.05 21.29
N ALA A 118 -16.61 24.79 21.73
CA ALA A 118 -15.71 24.37 22.79
C ALA A 118 -14.37 23.92 22.19
N GLN A 119 -13.28 24.58 22.56
CA GLN A 119 -11.94 24.15 22.14
C GLN A 119 -11.66 22.74 22.70
N PRO A 120 -11.34 21.73 21.87
CA PRO A 120 -10.83 20.46 22.34
C PRO A 120 -9.53 20.72 23.09
N ARG A 121 -9.60 20.68 24.43
CA ARG A 121 -8.40 20.58 25.26
C ARG A 121 -8.00 19.12 25.31
N SER A 122 -6.71 18.86 25.19
CA SER A 122 -6.13 17.60 25.66
C SER A 122 -6.58 17.39 27.09
N VAL A 123 -7.45 16.39 27.34
CA VAL A 123 -8.09 16.22 28.65
C VAL A 123 -7.12 15.64 29.68
N THR A 124 -5.99 15.08 29.22
CA THR A 124 -4.98 14.48 30.08
C THR A 124 -3.74 15.36 30.25
N PRO A 125 -3.19 15.45 31.48
CA PRO A 125 -1.92 16.14 31.73
C PRO A 125 -0.77 15.62 30.84
N GLU A 126 -0.85 14.35 30.47
CA GLU A 126 0.07 13.68 29.57
C GLU A 126 0.03 14.26 28.14
N GLY A 127 -1.16 14.38 27.56
CA GLY A 127 -1.34 15.02 26.26
C GLY A 127 -0.92 16.50 26.27
N GLU A 128 -1.28 17.24 27.32
CA GLU A 128 -0.85 18.63 27.50
C GLU A 128 0.68 18.76 27.58
N SER A 129 1.35 17.83 28.28
CA SER A 129 2.81 17.83 28.38
C SER A 129 3.50 17.58 27.02
N LEU A 130 2.93 16.68 26.21
CA LEU A 130 3.43 16.40 24.87
C LEU A 130 3.19 17.60 23.95
N ALA A 131 1.98 18.17 23.96
CA ALA A 131 1.66 19.37 23.22
C ALA A 131 2.57 20.55 23.61
N ALA A 132 2.85 20.73 24.90
CA ALA A 132 3.80 21.73 25.37
C ALA A 132 5.23 21.47 24.86
N ALA A 133 5.69 20.22 24.87
CA ALA A 133 7.00 19.85 24.31
C ALA A 133 7.07 20.14 22.79
N LEU A 134 5.99 19.87 22.06
CA LEU A 134 5.88 20.16 20.63
C LEU A 134 5.87 21.66 20.32
N ARG A 135 5.26 22.51 21.16
CA ARG A 135 5.30 23.97 20.98
C ARG A 135 6.71 24.54 21.13
N VAL A 136 7.54 23.92 21.97
CA VAL A 136 8.96 24.27 22.11
C VAL A 136 9.78 23.69 20.97
N PHE A 137 9.40 22.51 20.48
CA PHE A 137 9.96 21.91 19.28
C PHE A 137 9.64 22.77 18.06
N HIS A 138 10.56 23.69 17.75
CA HIS A 138 10.58 24.29 16.43
C HIS A 138 10.95 23.16 15.49
N ALA A 139 9.98 22.67 14.71
CA ALA A 139 10.29 21.87 13.55
C ALA A 139 11.36 22.65 12.79
N HIS A 140 12.60 22.18 12.87
CA HIS A 140 13.64 22.74 12.03
C HIS A 140 13.14 22.52 10.60
N ASP A 141 13.52 23.39 9.68
CA ASP A 141 13.46 23.08 8.25
C ASP A 141 14.41 21.89 8.01
N GLY A 142 14.02 20.73 8.52
CA GLY A 142 14.65 19.46 8.27
C GLY A 142 14.50 19.19 6.77
N PRO A 143 15.42 18.41 6.19
CA PRO A 143 15.29 18.02 4.80
C PRO A 143 13.86 17.51 4.59
N GLU A 144 13.14 18.17 3.67
CA GLU A 144 11.77 17.87 3.31
C GLU A 144 11.60 16.35 3.29
N ALA A 145 10.78 15.83 4.19
CA ALA A 145 10.64 14.40 4.38
C ALA A 145 10.42 13.78 3.00
N TRP A 146 11.29 12.86 2.59
CA TRP A 146 11.25 12.29 1.25
C TRP A 146 9.81 11.94 0.90
N PRO A 147 9.32 12.29 -0.32
CA PRO A 147 7.93 12.06 -0.70
C PRO A 147 7.72 10.57 -1.02
N VAL A 148 8.06 9.68 -0.08
CA VAL A 148 7.89 8.23 -0.16
C VAL A 148 6.41 7.89 -0.37
N GLY A 149 5.52 8.73 0.18
CA GLY A 149 4.10 8.78 -0.18
C GLY A 149 3.86 8.83 -1.68
N THR A 150 4.38 9.88 -2.32
CA THR A 150 4.29 10.10 -3.76
C THR A 150 4.92 8.97 -4.57
N LEU A 151 6.07 8.44 -4.14
CA LEU A 151 6.74 7.32 -4.81
C LEU A 151 5.87 6.05 -4.81
N ILE A 152 5.34 5.67 -3.64
CA ILE A 152 4.47 4.48 -3.51
C ILE A 152 3.20 4.65 -4.34
N SER A 153 2.57 5.82 -4.31
CA SER A 153 1.40 6.14 -5.14
C SER A 153 1.73 6.09 -6.63
N GLY A 154 2.88 6.62 -7.04
CA GLY A 154 3.36 6.59 -8.42
C GLY A 154 3.63 5.16 -8.92
N LEU A 155 4.26 4.32 -8.09
CA LEU A 155 4.49 2.90 -8.40
C LEU A 155 3.17 2.14 -8.53
N SER A 156 2.21 2.38 -7.62
CA SER A 156 0.87 1.78 -7.70
C SER A 156 0.16 2.17 -8.99
N LEU A 157 0.11 3.47 -9.29
CA LEU A 157 -0.54 4.01 -10.48
C LEU A 157 0.08 3.46 -11.77
N ALA A 158 1.41 3.45 -11.85
CA ALA A 158 2.13 2.87 -12.99
C ALA A 158 1.81 1.38 -13.18
N GLY A 159 1.74 0.62 -12.07
CA GLY A 159 1.35 -0.79 -12.08
C GLY A 159 -0.06 -1.01 -12.62
N VAL A 160 -1.03 -0.20 -12.18
CA VAL A 160 -2.43 -0.25 -12.62
C VAL A 160 -2.56 0.12 -14.10
N ILE A 161 -1.91 1.20 -14.53
CA ILE A 161 -1.92 1.62 -15.95
C ILE A 161 -1.34 0.52 -16.83
N LEU A 162 -0.19 -0.05 -16.45
CA LEU A 162 0.43 -1.12 -17.23
C LEU A 162 -0.46 -2.37 -17.29
N PHE A 163 -1.09 -2.74 -16.18
CA PHE A 163 -2.04 -3.85 -16.13
C PHE A 163 -3.23 -3.63 -17.06
N LEU A 164 -3.90 -2.47 -16.97
CA LEU A 164 -5.07 -2.17 -17.79
C LEU A 164 -4.70 -2.11 -19.27
N TRP A 165 -3.56 -1.49 -19.60
CA TRP A 165 -3.03 -1.48 -20.96
C TRP A 165 -2.85 -2.91 -21.48
N ALA A 166 -2.17 -3.78 -20.72
CA ALA A 166 -1.94 -5.17 -21.10
C ALA A 166 -3.23 -5.97 -21.28
N LEU A 167 -4.21 -5.75 -20.40
CA LEU A 167 -5.50 -6.44 -20.41
C LEU A 167 -6.32 -6.09 -21.66
N VAL A 168 -6.25 -4.83 -22.10
CA VAL A 168 -6.99 -4.32 -23.27
C VAL A 168 -6.24 -4.61 -24.58
N SER A 169 -4.92 -4.45 -24.60
CA SER A 169 -4.09 -4.57 -25.81
C SER A 169 -3.85 -6.03 -26.23
N ALA A 170 -4.09 -7.00 -25.35
CA ALA A 170 -3.96 -8.42 -25.69
C ALA A 170 -4.98 -8.81 -26.78
N SER A 171 -4.48 -9.15 -27.96
CA SER A 171 -5.31 -9.59 -29.10
C SER A 171 -6.02 -10.93 -28.81
N ALA A 172 -5.37 -11.81 -28.04
CA ALA A 172 -5.97 -13.05 -27.58
C ALA A 172 -6.78 -12.81 -26.28
N PRO A 173 -7.97 -13.42 -26.15
CA PRO A 173 -8.70 -13.41 -24.90
C PRO A 173 -7.93 -14.18 -23.81
N PRO A 174 -8.08 -13.81 -22.52
CA PRO A 174 -7.42 -14.52 -21.44
C PRO A 174 -7.80 -16.01 -21.37
N ALA A 175 -6.88 -16.82 -20.89
CA ALA A 175 -6.95 -18.27 -20.79
C ALA A 175 -7.95 -18.74 -19.73
N GLY A 176 -7.87 -18.16 -18.53
CA GLY A 176 -8.61 -18.61 -17.35
C GLY A 176 -9.94 -17.89 -17.14
N GLY A 177 -10.16 -16.73 -17.76
CA GLY A 177 -11.33 -15.91 -17.47
C GLY A 177 -11.62 -14.87 -18.54
N THR A 178 -12.69 -14.11 -18.34
CA THR A 178 -12.94 -12.91 -19.15
C THR A 178 -12.00 -11.77 -18.71
N ARG A 179 -11.85 -10.73 -19.54
CA ARG A 179 -11.14 -9.52 -19.10
C ARG A 179 -11.75 -8.93 -17.82
N TRP A 180 -13.08 -8.97 -17.72
CA TRP A 180 -13.82 -8.54 -16.53
C TRP A 180 -13.54 -9.39 -15.29
N PHE A 181 -13.37 -10.71 -15.43
CA PHE A 181 -12.95 -11.56 -14.32
C PHE A 181 -11.62 -11.07 -13.73
N TRP A 182 -10.63 -10.83 -14.60
CA TRP A 182 -9.30 -10.38 -14.16
C TRP A 182 -9.31 -8.95 -13.63
N PHE A 183 -10.08 -8.04 -14.25
CA PHE A 183 -10.29 -6.69 -13.74
C PHE A 183 -10.80 -6.72 -12.29
N TRP A 184 -11.86 -7.48 -12.03
CA TRP A 184 -12.44 -7.59 -10.69
C TRP A 184 -11.49 -8.28 -9.71
N LEU A 185 -10.83 -9.37 -10.11
CA LEU A 185 -9.88 -10.06 -9.23
C LEU A 185 -8.71 -9.14 -8.83
N VAL A 186 -8.13 -8.42 -9.79
CA VAL A 186 -6.99 -7.52 -9.52
C VAL A 186 -7.41 -6.31 -8.69
N GLY A 187 -8.59 -5.73 -8.96
CA GLY A 187 -9.09 -4.57 -8.21
C GLY A 187 -9.66 -4.90 -6.82
N THR A 188 -9.94 -6.16 -6.51
CA THR A 188 -10.49 -6.55 -5.19
C THR A 188 -9.53 -7.38 -4.35
N ALA A 189 -8.55 -8.06 -4.95
CA ALA A 189 -7.55 -8.79 -4.19
C ALA A 189 -6.61 -7.82 -3.45
N PRO A 190 -6.36 -8.05 -2.15
CA PRO A 190 -5.56 -7.15 -1.34
C PRO A 190 -4.10 -7.15 -1.79
N LEU A 191 -3.39 -6.06 -1.52
CA LEU A 191 -1.95 -5.91 -1.79
C LEU A 191 -1.55 -6.18 -3.26
N GLY A 192 -2.50 -6.06 -4.20
CA GLY A 192 -2.26 -6.40 -5.60
C GLY A 192 -1.99 -7.88 -5.85
N LEU A 193 -2.38 -8.80 -4.96
CA LEU A 193 -2.14 -10.25 -5.15
C LEU A 193 -2.81 -10.79 -6.42
N GLY A 194 -3.97 -10.25 -6.79
CA GLY A 194 -4.64 -10.61 -8.05
C GLY A 194 -3.76 -10.33 -9.28
N LEU A 195 -2.91 -9.31 -9.21
CA LEU A 195 -2.01 -8.93 -10.29
C LEU A 195 -0.88 -9.96 -10.48
N LEU A 196 -0.31 -10.44 -9.37
CA LEU A 196 0.68 -11.54 -9.39
C LEU A 196 0.05 -12.83 -9.92
N TRP A 197 -1.17 -13.15 -9.52
CA TRP A 197 -1.89 -14.29 -10.05
C TRP A 197 -2.13 -14.13 -11.56
N TRP A 198 -2.61 -12.97 -12.01
CA TRP A 198 -2.80 -12.70 -13.44
C TRP A 198 -1.47 -12.85 -14.22
N LEU A 199 -0.36 -12.29 -13.74
CA LEU A 199 0.96 -12.39 -14.37
C LEU A 199 1.49 -13.83 -14.48
N THR A 200 1.25 -14.65 -13.47
CA THR A 200 1.70 -16.05 -13.45
C THR A 200 0.83 -16.91 -14.37
N ARG A 201 -0.48 -16.64 -14.40
CA ARG A 201 -1.47 -17.43 -15.14
C ARG A 201 -1.57 -17.08 -16.61
N GLU A 202 -1.79 -15.80 -16.91
CA GLU A 202 -2.04 -15.33 -18.28
C GLU A 202 -0.74 -15.09 -19.04
N ARG A 203 0.39 -14.91 -18.32
CA ARG A 203 1.73 -14.68 -18.90
C ARG A 203 1.64 -13.66 -20.05
N PRO A 204 1.15 -12.44 -19.76
CA PRO A 204 0.98 -11.41 -20.79
C PRO A 204 2.28 -11.26 -21.59
N TRP A 205 2.13 -11.01 -22.89
CA TRP A 205 3.25 -10.85 -23.84
C TRP A 205 4.10 -12.11 -24.10
N SER A 206 3.65 -13.29 -23.66
CA SER A 206 4.22 -14.58 -24.10
C SER A 206 3.72 -14.94 -25.50
N SER A 207 4.62 -15.39 -26.38
CA SER A 207 4.26 -15.91 -27.71
C SER A 207 3.56 -17.27 -27.66
N ARG A 208 3.55 -17.96 -26.52
CA ARG A 208 2.85 -19.23 -26.37
C ARG A 208 1.35 -18.98 -26.22
N ALA A 209 0.57 -19.51 -27.16
CA ALA A 209 -0.87 -19.58 -27.03
C ALA A 209 -1.22 -20.33 -25.73
N PRO A 210 -2.05 -19.76 -24.85
CA PRO A 210 -2.43 -20.45 -23.63
C PRO A 210 -3.30 -21.67 -23.94
N VAL A 211 -3.18 -22.71 -23.11
CA VAL A 211 -4.10 -23.85 -23.15
C VAL A 211 -5.50 -23.32 -22.80
N ARG A 212 -6.47 -23.62 -23.66
CA ARG A 212 -7.83 -23.09 -23.53
C ARG A 212 -8.55 -23.85 -22.41
N GLU A 213 -8.84 -23.15 -21.32
CA GLU A 213 -9.53 -23.73 -20.16
C GLU A 213 -10.99 -23.26 -20.07
N LYS A 214 -11.74 -23.87 -19.15
CA LYS A 214 -13.10 -23.43 -18.83
C LYS A 214 -13.03 -22.01 -18.26
N ARG A 215 -13.63 -21.06 -18.98
CA ARG A 215 -13.59 -19.64 -18.61
C ARG A 215 -14.46 -19.36 -17.40
N PHE A 216 -13.89 -18.73 -16.39
CA PHE A 216 -14.66 -18.18 -15.28
C PHE A 216 -15.49 -16.96 -15.71
N LYS A 217 -16.68 -16.84 -15.12
CA LYS A 217 -17.56 -15.67 -15.28
C LYS A 217 -17.01 -14.49 -14.47
N TRP A 218 -17.39 -13.27 -14.83
CA TRP A 218 -16.87 -12.04 -14.21
C TRP A 218 -17.10 -11.98 -12.69
N TRP A 219 -18.27 -12.43 -12.21
CA TRP A 219 -18.60 -12.42 -10.77
C TRP A 219 -17.71 -13.36 -9.95
N ALA A 220 -17.12 -14.38 -10.56
CA ALA A 220 -16.19 -15.27 -9.86
C ALA A 220 -14.90 -14.51 -9.47
N GLY A 221 -14.52 -13.48 -10.24
CA GLY A 221 -13.37 -12.63 -9.91
C GLY A 221 -13.59 -11.87 -8.61
N ILE A 222 -14.80 -11.33 -8.41
CA ILE A 222 -15.22 -10.68 -7.15
C ILE A 222 -15.20 -11.70 -6.00
N GLY A 223 -15.79 -12.88 -6.21
CA GLY A 223 -15.82 -13.93 -5.18
C GLY A 223 -14.43 -14.38 -4.74
N PHE A 224 -13.50 -14.56 -5.68
CA PHE A 224 -12.11 -14.89 -5.35
C PHE A 224 -11.36 -13.75 -4.69
N GLY A 225 -11.58 -12.50 -5.11
CA GLY A 225 -10.98 -11.34 -4.45
C GLY A 225 -11.42 -11.20 -3.01
N PHE A 226 -12.73 -11.31 -2.76
CA PHE A 226 -13.29 -11.34 -1.40
C PHE A 226 -12.72 -12.48 -0.55
N LEU A 227 -12.65 -13.70 -1.11
CA LEU A 227 -12.06 -14.85 -0.41
C LEU A 227 -10.57 -14.62 -0.10
N ALA A 228 -9.81 -14.03 -1.03
CA ALA A 228 -8.41 -13.69 -0.82
C ALA A 228 -8.24 -12.67 0.33
N THR A 229 -9.11 -11.67 0.41
CA THR A 229 -9.15 -10.73 1.55
C THR A 229 -9.41 -11.46 2.85
N LEU A 230 -10.43 -12.32 2.91
CA LEU A 230 -10.78 -13.07 4.11
C LEU A 230 -9.61 -13.96 4.57
N VAL A 231 -8.99 -14.70 3.65
CA VAL A 231 -7.82 -15.54 3.95
C VAL A 231 -6.64 -14.69 4.44
N LEU A 232 -6.37 -13.55 3.81
CA LEU A 232 -5.30 -12.67 4.25
C LEU A 232 -5.56 -12.13 5.67
N SER A 233 -6.78 -11.70 5.97
CA SER A 233 -7.17 -11.25 7.31
C SER A 233 -6.96 -12.34 8.36
N LEU A 234 -7.35 -13.59 8.08
CA LEU A 234 -7.13 -14.72 8.98
C LEU A 234 -5.63 -15.02 9.18
N VAL A 235 -4.83 -14.93 8.12
CA VAL A 235 -3.38 -15.14 8.19
C VAL A 235 -2.72 -14.05 9.03
N LEU A 236 -3.08 -12.79 8.82
CA LEU A 236 -2.56 -11.67 9.60
C LEU A 236 -2.96 -11.77 11.08
N TRP A 237 -4.21 -12.11 11.36
CA TRP A 237 -4.69 -12.36 12.72
C TRP A 237 -3.96 -13.52 13.41
N GLY A 238 -3.72 -14.62 12.69
CA GLY A 238 -2.98 -15.76 13.22
C GLY A 238 -1.50 -15.44 13.46
N LEU A 239 -0.84 -14.76 12.52
CA LEU A 239 0.54 -14.29 12.67
C LEU A 239 0.68 -13.35 13.86
N HIS A 240 -0.25 -12.41 14.02
CA HIS A 240 -0.29 -11.48 15.14
C HIS A 240 -0.43 -12.23 16.48
N SER A 241 -1.35 -13.21 16.52
CA SER A 241 -1.57 -14.03 17.72
C SER A 241 -0.35 -14.87 18.12
N LEU A 242 0.50 -15.26 17.17
CA LEU A 242 1.70 -16.07 17.40
C LEU A 242 2.97 -15.26 17.66
N LEU A 243 3.14 -14.12 16.98
CA LEU A 243 4.37 -13.32 16.99
C LEU A 243 4.28 -12.06 17.86
N GLY A 244 3.08 -11.70 18.31
CA GLY A 244 2.81 -10.49 19.08
C GLY A 244 2.95 -9.19 18.29
N ASP A 245 2.77 -8.07 19.00
CA ASP A 245 2.78 -6.70 18.44
C ASP A 245 4.13 -6.29 17.81
N ALA A 246 5.22 -6.99 18.14
CA ALA A 246 6.57 -6.62 17.70
C ALA A 246 6.82 -6.79 16.19
N LEU A 247 6.13 -7.73 15.54
CA LEU A 247 6.39 -8.09 14.13
C LEU A 247 5.21 -7.83 13.20
N VAL A 248 3.96 -7.85 13.71
CA VAL A 248 2.76 -7.63 12.89
C VAL A 248 1.90 -6.54 13.52
N PRO A 249 1.80 -5.36 12.89
CA PRO A 249 0.93 -4.28 13.35
C PRO A 249 -0.52 -4.73 13.48
N ARG A 250 -1.23 -4.18 14.46
CA ARG A 250 -2.67 -4.41 14.60
C ARG A 250 -3.41 -3.86 13.39
N VAL A 251 -4.26 -4.69 12.81
CA VAL A 251 -5.23 -4.26 11.80
C VAL A 251 -6.51 -3.94 12.59
N SER A 252 -6.71 -2.67 12.92
CA SER A 252 -7.94 -2.18 13.55
C SER A 252 -9.06 -2.06 12.53
#